data_AF-A0A972USD0-F1
#
_entry.id   AF-A0A972USD0-F1
#
_cell.length_a   1.000
_cell.length_b   1.000
_cell.length_c   1.000
_cell.angle_alpha   90.00
_cell.angle_beta   90.00
_cell.angle_gamma   90.00
#
_symmetry.space_group_name_H-M   'P 1'
#
loop_
_entity.id
_entity.type
_entity.pdbx_description
1 polymer ?
#
loop_
_entity_poly.entity_id
_entity_poly.type
_entity_poly.pdbx_seq_one_letter_code
_entity_poly.pdbx_strand_id
1 'polypeptide(L)'
;MEYELPEELRMMKDTLRRFIDNEVIPIERDAYDGHEMVPEIREKLQNRAKELGFWMIDVPEEYGGMGLRLLPRVLVWEEAGRTIAFPRRKPWIFGHDVSPILVAFLRDDQKDKYLWPIIRG
;
A
#
# COMPACT_ATOMS: atom_id res chain seq x y z
N MET A 1 -2.26 -20.82 23.33
CA MET A 1 -1.64 -19.51 23.63
C MET A 1 -2.37 -18.51 22.77
N GLU A 2 -3.09 -17.57 23.38
CA GLU A 2 -3.72 -16.46 22.64
C GLU A 2 -2.68 -15.36 22.44
N TYR A 3 -2.51 -14.93 21.20
CA TYR A 3 -1.65 -13.81 20.86
C TYR A 3 -2.54 -12.64 20.47
N GLU A 4 -2.66 -11.66 21.37
CA GLU A 4 -3.37 -10.42 21.05
C GLU A 4 -2.48 -9.48 20.24
N LEU A 5 -3.08 -8.76 19.30
CA LEU A 5 -2.40 -7.70 18.57
C LEU A 5 -2.16 -6.51 19.52
N PRO A 6 -0.97 -5.89 19.49
CA PRO A 6 -0.75 -4.60 20.12
C PRO A 6 -1.81 -3.58 19.70
N GLU A 7 -2.19 -2.69 20.63
CA GLU A 7 -3.28 -1.74 20.40
C GLU A 7 -3.09 -0.88 19.15
N GLU A 8 -1.87 -0.39 18.91
CA GLU A 8 -1.53 0.40 17.72
C GLU A 8 -1.79 -0.39 16.42
N LEU A 9 -1.44 -1.68 16.39
CA LEU A 9 -1.67 -2.54 15.24
C LEU A 9 -3.15 -2.85 15.04
N ARG A 10 -3.91 -2.99 16.13
CA ARG A 10 -5.37 -3.12 16.09
C ARG A 10 -6.02 -1.86 15.51
N MET A 11 -5.61 -0.67 15.97
CA MET A 11 -6.12 0.61 15.46
C MET A 11 -5.78 0.83 13.98
N MET A 12 -4.55 0.46 13.57
CA MET A 12 -4.13 0.49 12.16
C MET A 12 -5.00 -0.44 11.32
N LYS A 13 -5.19 -1.69 11.76
CA LYS A 13 -6.06 -2.68 11.09
C LYS A 13 -7.50 -2.18 10.98
N ASP A 14 -8.06 -1.62 12.04
CA ASP A 14 -9.43 -1.10 12.05
C ASP A 14 -9.61 0.10 11.12
N THR A 15 -8.59 0.95 11.00
CA THR A 15 -8.59 2.08 10.06
C THR A 15 -8.60 1.58 8.62
N LEU A 16 -7.71 0.64 8.31
CA LEU A 16 -7.65 0.05 6.98
C LEU A 16 -8.94 -0.73 6.65
N ARG A 17 -9.48 -1.48 7.61
CA ARG A 17 -10.76 -2.18 7.49
C ARG A 17 -11.88 -1.24 7.07
N ARG A 18 -12.03 -0.10 7.75
CA ARG A 18 -13.07 0.89 7.41
C ARG A 18 -12.88 1.46 6.01
N PHE A 19 -11.64 1.70 5.58
CA PHE A 19 -11.36 2.15 4.22
C PHE A 19 -11.75 1.08 3.18
N ILE A 20 -11.34 -0.17 3.39
CA ILE A 20 -11.71 -1.28 2.50
C ILE A 20 -13.22 -1.48 2.45
N ASP A 21 -13.89 -1.57 3.60
CA ASP A 21 -15.32 -1.87 3.70
C ASP A 21 -16.21 -0.75 3.12
N ASN A 22 -15.87 0.51 3.37
CA ASN A 22 -16.75 1.63 3.02
C ASN A 22 -16.39 2.32 1.71
N GLU A 23 -15.13 2.24 1.27
CA GLU A 23 -14.65 3.02 0.12
C GLU A 23 -14.20 2.14 -1.04
N VAL A 24 -13.73 0.92 -0.80
CA VAL A 24 -13.17 0.04 -1.85
C VAL A 24 -14.12 -1.07 -2.28
N ILE A 25 -14.66 -1.86 -1.34
CA ILE A 25 -15.60 -2.95 -1.67
C ILE A 25 -16.81 -2.43 -2.49
N PRO A 26 -17.43 -1.27 -2.16
CA PRO A 26 -18.59 -0.80 -2.91
C PRO A 26 -18.34 -0.51 -4.39
N ILE A 27 -17.08 -0.25 -4.80
CA ILE A 27 -16.72 0.12 -6.17
C ILE A 27 -16.15 -1.05 -6.98
N GLU A 28 -16.09 -2.27 -6.42
CA GLU A 28 -15.46 -3.44 -7.06
C GLU A 28 -15.94 -3.71 -8.49
N ARG A 29 -17.23 -3.50 -8.76
CA ARG A 29 -17.83 -3.77 -10.07
C ARG A 29 -17.47 -2.73 -11.13
N ASP A 30 -17.17 -1.52 -10.68
CA ASP A 30 -16.93 -0.35 -11.53
C ASP A 30 -15.44 0.03 -11.57
N ALA A 31 -14.61 -0.65 -10.78
CA ALA A 31 -13.18 -0.35 -10.61
C ALA A 31 -12.35 -0.58 -11.89
N TYR A 32 -12.85 -1.39 -12.82
CA TYR A 32 -12.11 -1.81 -14.01
C TYR A 32 -12.88 -1.59 -15.31
N ASP A 33 -12.16 -1.14 -16.33
CA ASP A 33 -12.58 -1.23 -17.74
C ASP A 33 -11.72 -2.30 -18.44
N GLY A 34 -12.33 -3.47 -18.66
CA GLY A 34 -11.62 -4.65 -19.11
C GLY A 34 -10.60 -5.15 -18.07
N HIS A 35 -9.32 -5.04 -18.40
CA HIS A 35 -8.22 -5.51 -17.53
C HIS A 35 -7.50 -4.36 -16.80
N GLU A 36 -7.86 -3.12 -17.09
CA GLU A 36 -7.22 -1.93 -16.54
C GLU A 36 -8.12 -1.26 -15.51
N MET A 37 -7.54 -0.83 -14.39
CA MET A 37 -8.28 -0.07 -13.40
C MET A 37 -8.59 1.32 -13.97
N VAL A 38 -9.82 1.79 -13.76
CA VAL A 38 -10.24 3.13 -14.16
C VAL A 38 -9.34 4.18 -13.51
N PRO A 39 -8.65 5.06 -14.28
CA PRO A 39 -7.65 5.99 -13.74
C PRO A 39 -8.14 6.88 -12.61
N GLU A 40 -9.37 7.40 -12.71
CA GLU A 40 -9.97 8.29 -11.72
C GLU A 40 -10.25 7.56 -10.40
N ILE A 41 -10.65 6.30 -10.48
CA ILE A 41 -10.83 5.44 -9.30
C ILE A 41 -9.49 5.17 -8.65
N ARG A 42 -8.46 4.84 -9.45
CA ARG A 42 -7.10 4.63 -8.95
C ARG A 42 -6.59 5.86 -8.21
N GLU A 43 -6.68 7.04 -8.81
CA GLU A 43 -6.22 8.29 -8.23
C GLU A 43 -6.95 8.59 -6.92
N LYS A 44 -8.29 8.43 -6.90
CA LYS A 44 -9.10 8.62 -5.69
C LYS A 44 -8.64 7.70 -4.55
N LEU A 45 -8.44 6.41 -4.84
CA LEU A 45 -8.00 5.44 -3.83
C LEU A 45 -6.57 5.70 -3.35
N GLN A 46 -5.66 6.10 -4.25
CA GLN A 46 -4.29 6.47 -3.89
C GLN A 46 -4.26 7.71 -2.99
N ASN A 47 -5.02 8.74 -3.32
CA ASN A 47 -5.13 9.95 -2.50
C ASN A 47 -5.70 9.62 -1.13
N ARG A 48 -6.73 8.76 -1.08
CA ARG A 48 -7.29 8.31 0.19
C ARG A 48 -6.31 7.50 1.03
N ALA A 49 -5.56 6.59 0.42
CA ALA A 49 -4.52 5.84 1.11
C ALA A 49 -3.44 6.76 1.68
N LYS A 50 -3.01 7.79 0.94
CA LYS A 50 -2.08 8.83 1.44
C LYS A 50 -2.65 9.58 2.65
N GLU A 51 -3.90 10.03 2.59
CA GLU A 51 -4.56 10.72 3.70
C GLU A 51 -4.63 9.86 4.98
N LEU A 52 -4.84 8.56 4.81
CA LEU A 52 -4.88 7.59 5.91
C LEU A 52 -3.48 7.15 6.39
N GLY A 53 -2.41 7.61 5.74
CA GLY A 53 -1.03 7.25 6.06
C GLY A 53 -0.55 5.91 5.50
N PHE A 54 -1.32 5.27 4.61
CA PHE A 54 -0.96 4.00 3.96
C PHE A 54 -0.29 4.23 2.59
N TRP A 55 0.83 4.94 2.57
CA TRP A 55 1.62 5.18 1.35
C TRP A 55 3.05 4.66 1.49
N MET A 56 3.52 3.94 0.47
CA MET A 56 4.80 3.25 0.42
C MET A 56 5.07 2.45 1.71
N ILE A 57 4.12 1.56 2.01
CA ILE A 57 3.96 0.92 3.34
C ILE A 57 5.21 0.18 3.85
N ASP A 58 6.02 -0.43 2.98
CA ASP A 58 7.21 -1.19 3.36
C ASP A 58 8.53 -0.52 2.92
N VAL A 59 8.44 0.67 2.33
CA VAL A 59 9.60 1.51 2.05
C VAL A 59 10.06 2.17 3.35
N PRO A 60 11.37 2.21 3.67
CA PRO A 60 11.85 2.86 4.88
C PRO A 60 11.52 4.34 4.96
N GLU A 61 11.41 4.85 6.19
CA GLU A 61 11.07 6.25 6.48
C GLU A 61 12.05 7.24 5.86
N GLU A 62 13.34 6.91 5.76
CA GLU A 62 14.37 7.75 5.12
C GLU A 62 14.10 8.02 3.63
N TYR A 63 13.28 7.17 2.97
CA TYR A 63 12.83 7.33 1.59
C TYR A 63 11.37 7.83 1.50
N GLY A 64 10.78 8.26 2.62
CA GLY A 64 9.42 8.79 2.70
C GLY A 64 8.32 7.74 2.77
N GLY A 65 8.65 6.48 3.09
CA GLY A 65 7.68 5.41 3.31
C GLY A 65 7.32 5.21 4.78
N MET A 66 6.52 4.17 5.05
CA MET A 66 5.98 3.88 6.38
C MET A 66 6.85 2.89 7.18
N GLY A 67 7.84 2.25 6.55
CA GLY A 67 8.79 1.36 7.21
C GLY A 67 8.18 0.11 7.85
N LEU A 68 6.98 -0.32 7.43
CA LEU A 68 6.27 -1.43 8.07
C LEU A 68 7.07 -2.74 7.99
N ARG A 69 7.33 -3.31 9.16
CA ARG A 69 7.93 -4.65 9.30
C ARG A 69 6.87 -5.74 9.08
N LEU A 70 7.27 -6.99 9.28
CA LEU A 70 6.47 -8.16 8.87
C LEU A 70 5.03 -8.15 9.41
N LEU A 71 4.85 -8.01 10.72
CA LEU A 71 3.53 -8.11 11.37
C LEU A 71 2.54 -7.03 10.88
N PRO A 72 2.83 -5.71 10.96
CA PRO A 72 1.91 -4.70 10.45
C PRO A 72 1.64 -4.87 8.95
N ARG A 73 2.65 -5.26 8.16
CA ARG A 73 2.47 -5.52 6.73
C ARG A 73 1.51 -6.68 6.46
N VAL A 74 1.54 -7.74 7.27
CA VAL A 74 0.55 -8.84 7.17
C VAL A 74 -0.86 -8.31 7.38
N LEU A 75 -1.07 -7.44 8.37
CA LEU A 75 -2.40 -6.86 8.63
C LEU A 75 -2.89 -6.00 7.47
N VAL A 76 -1.99 -5.25 6.82
CA VAL A 76 -2.33 -4.47 5.63
C VAL A 76 -2.83 -5.39 4.51
N TRP A 77 -2.09 -6.46 4.22
CA TRP A 77 -2.46 -7.39 3.16
C TRP A 77 -3.67 -8.27 3.51
N GLU A 78 -3.91 -8.54 4.79
CA GLU A 78 -5.10 -9.26 5.26
C GLU A 78 -6.38 -8.49 4.93
N GLU A 79 -6.43 -7.20 5.27
CA GLU A 79 -7.61 -6.37 4.96
C GLU A 79 -7.70 -6.04 3.47
N ALA A 80 -6.57 -5.69 2.82
CA ALA A 80 -6.54 -5.46 1.38
C ALA A 80 -6.96 -6.70 0.55
N GLY A 81 -6.70 -7.91 1.07
CA GLY A 81 -7.07 -9.16 0.42
C GLY A 81 -8.56 -9.46 0.38
N ARG A 82 -9.38 -8.71 1.14
CA ARG A 82 -10.84 -8.86 1.24
C ARG A 82 -11.59 -8.31 0.04
N THR A 83 -10.93 -7.52 -0.81
CA THR A 83 -11.52 -6.94 -2.01
C THR A 83 -10.89 -7.48 -3.29
N ILE A 84 -11.66 -7.47 -4.38
CA ILE A 84 -11.17 -7.74 -5.74
C ILE A 84 -10.87 -6.46 -6.54
N ALA A 85 -11.09 -5.28 -5.95
CA ALA A 85 -10.98 -4.00 -6.65
C ALA A 85 -9.56 -3.65 -7.10
N PHE A 86 -8.52 -4.34 -6.65
CA PHE A 86 -7.15 -4.15 -7.13
C PHE A 86 -6.34 -5.46 -7.07
N PRO A 87 -5.24 -5.59 -7.85
CA PRO A 87 -4.52 -6.84 -7.96
C PRO A 87 -3.72 -7.11 -6.70
N ARG A 88 -3.90 -8.29 -6.10
CA ARG A 88 -3.23 -8.68 -4.82
C ARG A 88 -1.70 -8.61 -4.82
N ARG A 89 -1.06 -8.60 -5.99
CA ARG A 89 0.42 -8.57 -6.12
C ARG A 89 0.96 -7.20 -6.49
N LYS A 90 0.12 -6.18 -6.56
CA LYS A 90 0.54 -4.82 -6.93
C LYS A 90 0.07 -3.83 -5.88
N PRO A 91 0.96 -2.99 -5.33
CA PRO A 91 0.61 -2.02 -4.29
C PRO A 91 -0.09 -0.79 -4.88
N TRP A 92 -0.93 -0.94 -5.92
CA TRP A 92 -1.39 0.18 -6.75
C TRP A 92 -2.00 1.33 -5.95
N ILE A 93 -2.77 1.01 -4.91
CA ILE A 93 -3.39 2.03 -4.06
C ILE A 93 -2.48 2.47 -2.90
N PHE A 94 -1.47 1.68 -2.54
CA PHE A 94 -0.57 1.92 -1.41
C PHE A 94 0.79 2.50 -1.80
N GLY A 95 1.01 2.85 -3.07
CA GLY A 95 2.24 3.51 -3.49
C GLY A 95 2.84 2.96 -4.78
N HIS A 96 4.07 3.40 -5.03
CA HIS A 96 4.90 2.89 -6.11
C HIS A 96 5.40 1.47 -5.78
N ASP A 97 5.65 0.67 -6.82
CA ASP A 97 6.20 -0.69 -6.68
C ASP A 97 7.72 -0.60 -6.48
N VAL A 98 8.12 -0.27 -5.24
CA VAL A 98 9.52 -0.11 -4.86
C VAL A 98 10.07 -1.47 -4.42
N SER A 99 10.90 -2.07 -5.26
CA SER A 99 11.52 -3.35 -4.91
C SER A 99 12.47 -3.18 -3.72
N PRO A 100 12.40 -4.04 -2.67
CA PRO A 100 13.31 -3.97 -1.53
C PRO A 100 14.80 -4.05 -1.91
N ILE A 101 15.13 -4.67 -3.06
CA ILE A 101 16.51 -4.74 -3.53
C ILE A 101 17.08 -3.37 -3.88
N LEU A 102 16.23 -2.45 -4.34
CA LEU A 102 16.63 -1.10 -4.74
C LEU A 102 16.99 -0.24 -3.52
N VAL A 103 16.26 -0.48 -2.42
CA VAL A 103 16.46 0.22 -1.15
C VAL A 103 17.67 -0.35 -0.40
N ALA A 104 17.80 -1.68 -0.38
CA ALA A 104 18.77 -2.36 0.48
C ALA A 104 20.18 -2.48 -0.12
N PHE A 105 20.33 -2.51 -1.45
CA PHE A 105 21.60 -2.89 -2.08
C PHE A 105 22.15 -1.89 -3.10
N LEU A 106 21.40 -0.85 -3.46
CA LEU A 106 21.94 0.15 -4.37
C LEU A 106 22.94 1.04 -3.65
N ARG A 107 24.07 1.26 -4.34
CA ARG A 107 24.97 2.36 -4.01
C ARG A 107 24.34 3.69 -4.37
N ASP A 108 24.84 4.77 -3.78
CA ASP A 108 24.28 6.10 -3.99
C ASP A 108 24.31 6.54 -5.47
N ASP A 109 25.35 6.18 -6.22
CA ASP A 109 25.45 6.46 -7.67
C ASP A 109 24.38 5.74 -8.51
N GLN A 110 23.79 4.67 -7.99
CA GLN A 110 22.75 3.92 -8.66
C GLN A 110 21.34 4.39 -8.26
N LYS A 111 21.18 4.98 -7.07
CA LYS A 111 19.87 5.42 -6.57
C LYS A 111 19.23 6.48 -7.46
N ASP A 112 20.02 7.42 -7.99
CA ASP A 112 19.54 8.46 -8.92
C ASP A 112 18.91 7.89 -10.19
N LYS A 113 19.44 6.77 -10.69
CA LYS A 113 18.95 6.16 -11.93
C LYS A 113 17.82 5.16 -11.69
N TYR A 114 17.81 4.45 -10.58
CA TYR A 114 16.95 3.27 -10.39
C TYR A 114 15.97 3.36 -9.23
N LEU A 115 16.27 4.11 -8.16
CA LEU A 115 15.41 4.22 -6.99
C LEU A 115 14.57 5.50 -7.01
N TRP A 116 15.23 6.66 -7.12
CA TRP A 116 14.57 7.95 -7.03
C TRP A 116 13.48 8.18 -8.08
N PRO A 117 13.60 7.73 -9.34
CA PRO A 117 12.50 7.81 -10.30
C PRO A 117 11.24 7.10 -9.82
N ILE A 118 11.37 5.96 -9.13
CA ILE A 118 10.23 5.18 -8.63
C ILE A 118 9.62 5.86 -7.40
N ILE A 119 10.45 6.35 -6.47
CA ILE A 119 10.00 7.02 -5.25
C ILE A 119 9.25 8.33 -5.56
N ARG A 120 9.70 9.06 -6.59
CA ARG A 120 9.14 10.38 -6.95
C ARG A 120 7.88 10.29 -7.82
N GLY A 121 7.65 9.14 -8.47
CA GLY A 121 6.55 8.93 -9.43
C GLY A 121 6.94 9.40 -10.83
#